data_AF-S8CLT4-F1
#
_entry.id   AF-S8CLT4-F1
#
_cell.length_a   1.000
_cell.length_b   1.000
_cell.length_c   1.000
_cell.angle_alpha   90.00
_cell.angle_beta   90.00
_cell.angle_gamma   90.00
#
_symmetry.space_group_name_H-M   'P 1'
#
loop_
_entity.id
_entity.type
_entity.pdbx_description
1 polymer ?
#
loop_
_entity_poly.entity_id
_entity_poly.type
_entity_poly.pdbx_seq_one_letter_code
_entity_poly.pdbx_strand_id
1 'polypeptide(L)' 'MLITDEIVGGWSVEYEGGMSYVTVRGAGHEVPMFRPSQALQLISHFVNGQRLPDNPF' A
#
# COMPACT_ATOMS: atom_id res chain seq x y z
N MET A 1 -17.62 -16.54 -12.93
CA MET A 1 -18.07 -15.20 -12.51
C MET A 1 -17.00 -14.68 -11.57
N LEU A 2 -16.00 -13.98 -12.11
CA LEU A 2 -14.91 -13.41 -11.33
C LEU A 2 -15.36 -12.02 -10.92
N ILE A 3 -15.81 -11.87 -9.68
CA ILE A 3 -15.86 -10.55 -9.06
C ILE A 3 -14.42 -10.31 -8.61
N THR A 4 -13.68 -9.48 -9.34
CA THR A 4 -12.53 -8.79 -8.75
C THR A 4 -13.15 -7.74 -7.85
N ASP A 5 -13.46 -8.12 -6.62
CA ASP A 5 -13.86 -7.14 -5.62
C ASP A 5 -12.73 -6.13 -5.53
N GLU A 6 -13.03 -4.85 -5.65
CA GLU A 6 -12.03 -3.80 -5.53
C GLU A 6 -11.40 -3.86 -4.13
N ILE A 7 -10.16 -4.35 -4.01
CA ILE A 7 -9.55 -4.63 -2.68
C ILE A 7 -8.73 -3.44 -2.19
N VAL A 8 -9.17 -2.82 -1.10
CA VAL A 8 -8.40 -1.82 -0.37
C VAL A 8 -7.18 -2.46 0.30
N GLY A 9 -5.98 -2.03 -0.12
CA GLY A 9 -4.69 -2.53 0.39
C GLY A 9 -4.27 -1.95 1.75
N GLY A 10 -4.88 -0.85 2.20
CA GLY A 10 -4.53 -0.16 3.44
C GLY A 10 -4.93 1.31 3.40
N TRP A 11 -4.32 2.10 4.29
CA TRP A 11 -4.55 3.55 4.39
C TRP A 11 -3.21 4.28 4.48
N SER A 12 -3.16 5.49 3.93
CA SER A 12 -2.03 6.40 4.04
C SER A 12 -2.44 7.75 4.62
N VAL A 13 -1.51 8.40 5.30
CA VAL A 13 -1.58 9.82 5.70
C VAL A 13 -0.30 10.50 5.25
N GLU A 14 -0.46 11.62 4.55
CA GLU A 14 0.65 12.47 4.12
C GLU A 14 0.83 13.63 5.09
N TYR A 15 2.06 13.82 5.56
CA TYR A 15 2.45 14.93 6.43
C TYR A 15 3.34 15.92 5.68
N GLU A 16 3.43 17.14 6.23
CA GLU A 16 4.41 18.12 5.76
C GLU A 16 5.84 17.59 5.88
N GLY A 17 6.73 18.04 4.99
CA GLY A 17 8.13 17.59 4.97
C GLY A 17 8.36 16.25 4.25
N GLY A 18 7.36 15.73 3.52
CA GLY A 18 7.51 14.54 2.67
C GLY A 18 7.48 13.22 3.45
N MET A 19 6.83 13.21 4.62
CA MET A 19 6.65 12.00 5.42
C MET A 19 5.27 11.39 5.16
N SER A 20 5.24 10.09 4.83
CA SER A 20 4.02 9.32 4.63
C SER A 20 3.93 8.23 5.69
N TYR A 21 2.79 8.14 6.38
CA TYR A 21 2.48 7.02 7.27
C TYR A 21 1.51 6.07 6.57
N VAL A 22 1.88 4.79 6.44
CA VAL A 22 1.11 3.80 5.67
C VAL A 22 0.83 2.57 6.52
N THR A 23 -0.40 2.08 6.44
CA THR A 23 -0.82 0.78 6.97
C THR A 23 -1.06 -0.19 5.82
N VAL A 24 -0.78 -1.48 6.02
CA VAL A 24 -1.06 -2.52 5.03
C VAL A 24 -2.08 -3.50 5.61
N ARG A 25 -3.27 -3.54 5.02
CA ARG A 25 -4.41 -4.29 5.54
C ARG A 25 -4.12 -5.80 5.55
N GLY A 26 -4.18 -6.39 6.73
CA GLY A 26 -3.98 -7.82 6.95
C GLY A 26 -2.51 -8.28 6.84
N ALA A 27 -1.56 -7.35 6.84
CA ALA A 27 -0.16 -7.67 7.08
C ALA A 27 0.14 -7.77 8.59
N GLY A 28 1.08 -8.65 8.96
CA GLY A 28 1.65 -8.72 10.30
C GLY A 28 2.91 -7.84 10.45
N HIS A 29 3.78 -8.19 11.40
CA HIS A 29 5.04 -7.46 11.64
C HIS A 29 5.96 -7.46 10.40
N GLU A 30 6.07 -8.61 9.74
CA GLU A 30 6.86 -8.77 8.51
C GLU A 30 5.98 -8.57 7.27
N VAL A 31 5.68 -7.32 6.92
CA VAL A 31 4.74 -6.98 5.83
C VAL A 31 4.99 -7.76 4.52
N PRO A 32 6.22 -7.89 4.01
CA PRO A 32 6.48 -8.63 2.77
C PRO A 32 6.14 -10.13 2.85
N MET A 33 6.18 -10.74 4.04
CA MET A 33 5.81 -12.14 4.23
C MET A 33 4.29 -12.35 4.09
N PHE A 34 3.49 -11.42 4.62
CA PHE A 34 2.03 -11.57 4.68
C PHE A 34 1.29 -10.96 3.49
N ARG A 35 1.85 -9.90 2.88
CA ARG A 35 1.24 -9.12 1.78
C ARG A 35 2.29 -8.74 0.74
N PRO A 36 2.88 -9.71 0.01
CA PRO A 36 4.00 -9.47 -0.88
C PRO A 36 3.67 -8.47 -2.01
N SER A 37 2.47 -8.54 -2.60
CA SER A 37 2.07 -7.63 -3.68
C SER A 37 1.96 -6.17 -3.21
N GLN A 38 1.32 -5.93 -2.07
CA GLN A 38 1.21 -4.59 -1.48
C GLN A 38 2.57 -4.07 -1.01
N ALA A 39 3.42 -4.92 -0.45
CA ALA A 39 4.77 -4.54 -0.04
C ALA A 39 5.63 -4.11 -1.24
N LEU A 40 5.55 -4.84 -2.36
CA LEU A 40 6.26 -4.48 -3.59
C LEU A 40 5.75 -3.16 -4.16
N GLN A 41 4.43 -2.94 -4.18
CA GLN A 41 3.86 -1.66 -4.59
C GLN A 41 4.35 -0.51 -3.71
N LEU A 42 4.30 -0.69 -2.39
CA LEU A 42 4.75 0.33 -1.42
C LEU A 42 6.21 0.73 -1.67
N ILE A 43 7.14 -0.23 -1.77
CA ILE A 43 8.55 0.08 -1.98
C ILE A 43 8.83 0.67 -3.37
N SER A 44 8.10 0.23 -4.39
CA SER A 44 8.25 0.75 -5.76
C SER A 44 7.81 2.21 -5.83
N HIS A 45 6.68 2.55 -5.21
CA HIS A 45 6.20 3.93 -5.15
C HIS A 45 7.15 4.82 -4.34
N PHE A 46 7.62 4.33 -3.19
CA PHE A 46 8.57 5.05 -2.34
C PHE A 46 9.88 5.40 -3.09
N VAL A 47 10.52 4.42 -3.74
CA VAL A 47 11.80 4.64 -4.45
C VAL A 47 11.64 5.58 -5.65
N ASN A 48 10.47 5.55 -6.31
CA ASN A 48 10.19 6.43 -7.45
C ASN A 48 9.59 7.79 -7.05
N GLY A 49 9.39 8.07 -5.76
CA GLY A 49 8.74 9.30 -5.29
C GLY A 49 7.29 9.46 -5.77
N GLN A 50 6.58 8.35 -5.95
CA GLN A 50 5.19 8.32 -6.42
C GLN A 50 4.23 8.18 -5.24
N ARG A 51 3.07 8.85 -5.31
CA ARG A 51 1.98 8.66 -4.34
C ARG A 51 1.36 7.27 -4.49
N LEU A 52 0.89 6.68 -3.40
CA LEU A 52 0.10 5.45 -3.45
C LEU A 52 -1.26 5.71 -4.14
N PRO A 53 -1.87 4.70 -4.79
CA PRO A 53 -3.19 4.86 -5.42
C PRO A 53 -4.30 5.13 -4.40
N ASP A 54 -5.18 6.09 -4.71
CA ASP A 54 -6.35 6.41 -3.86
C ASP A 54 -7.52 5.43 -4.08
N ASN A 55 -7.52 4.72 -5.20
CA ASN A 55 -8.59 3.81 -5.60
C ASN A 55 -8.10 2.36 -5.55
N PRO A 56 -8.90 1.44 -4.99
CA PRO A 56 -8.63 0.01 -5.08
C PRO A 56 -8.67 -0.49 -6.54
N PHE A 57 -7.95 -1.58 -6.81
CA PHE A 57 -7.95 -2.29 -8.10
C PHE A 57 -9.05 -3.33 -8.16
#